data_AF-K2FGV0-F1
#
_entry.id   AF-K2FGV0-F1
#
_cell.length_a   1.000
_cell.length_b   1.000
_cell.length_c   1.000
_cell.angle_alpha   90.00
_cell.angle_beta   90.00
_cell.angle_gamma   90.00
#
_symmetry.space_group_name_H-M   'P 1'
#
loop_
_entity.id
_entity.type
_entity.pdbx_description
1 polymer ?
#
loop_
_entity_poly.entity_id
_entity_poly.type
_entity_poly.pdbx_seq_one_letter_code
_entity_poly.pdbx_strand_id
1 'polypeptide(L)'
;MSTRIAKIEAGKIDAALFAVAGLKRQGLLEKITQILPLKECLPAVAQGALGVQCRKEDHDLLEILHPLNHPPSFQAISCERAFMKALHGSCRTPIAAHAILKGESLYFKGMICEPDGNNMRFVSHKGLPSEAEKVGREAVTLLKESHV
;
A
#
# COMPACT_ATOMS: atom_id res chain seq x y z
N MET A 1 -4.83 -0.24 -18.35
CA MET A 1 -4.78 -1.69 -18.09
C MET A 1 -4.90 -2.47 -19.40
N SER A 2 -5.97 -2.22 -20.18
CA SER A 2 -6.18 -2.75 -21.54
C SER A 2 -4.96 -2.67 -22.45
N THR A 3 -4.28 -1.52 -22.54
CA THR A 3 -3.09 -1.35 -23.38
C THR A 3 -1.90 -2.21 -22.95
N ARG A 4 -1.76 -2.54 -21.66
CA ARG A 4 -0.71 -3.46 -21.17
C ARG A 4 -1.07 -4.90 -21.49
N ILE A 5 -2.33 -5.28 -21.32
CA ILE A 5 -2.85 -6.62 -21.67
C ILE A 5 -2.68 -6.88 -23.17
N ALA A 6 -3.06 -5.92 -24.02
CA ALA A 6 -2.88 -6.02 -25.46
C ALA A 6 -1.41 -6.18 -25.89
N LYS A 7 -0.46 -5.63 -25.14
CA LYS A 7 0.98 -5.84 -25.40
C LYS A 7 1.42 -7.27 -25.07
N ILE A 8 0.87 -7.88 -24.02
CA ILE A 8 1.13 -9.29 -23.67
C ILE A 8 0.53 -10.19 -24.76
N GLU A 9 -0.74 -9.96 -25.12
CA GLU A 9 -1.44 -10.75 -26.15
C GLU A 9 -0.79 -10.64 -27.53
N ALA A 10 -0.20 -9.47 -27.85
CA ALA A 10 0.58 -9.27 -29.08
C ALA A 10 2.03 -9.78 -28.99
N GLY A 11 2.44 -10.45 -27.91
CA GLY A 11 3.79 -10.98 -27.73
C GLY A 11 4.88 -9.92 -27.62
N LYS A 12 4.55 -8.67 -27.27
CA LYS A 12 5.52 -7.56 -27.15
C LYS A 12 6.26 -7.57 -25.81
N ILE A 13 5.70 -8.25 -24.81
CA ILE A 13 6.28 -8.48 -23.48
C ILE A 13 5.81 -9.85 -22.99
N ASP A 14 6.63 -10.55 -22.21
CA ASP A 14 6.30 -11.88 -21.70
C ASP A 14 5.28 -11.84 -20.56
N ALA A 15 5.34 -10.82 -19.71
CA ALA A 15 4.47 -10.66 -18.55
C ALA A 15 4.36 -9.19 -18.11
N ALA A 16 3.36 -8.90 -17.29
CA ALA A 16 3.27 -7.66 -16.54
C ALA A 16 2.63 -7.89 -15.17
N LEU A 17 3.04 -7.10 -14.18
CA LEU A 17 2.44 -7.11 -12.85
C LEU A 17 1.27 -6.12 -12.77
N PHE A 18 0.19 -6.57 -12.14
CA PHE A 18 -1.01 -5.79 -11.91
C PHE A 18 -1.48 -5.95 -10.47
N ALA A 19 -2.04 -4.88 -9.91
CA ALA A 19 -2.78 -5.00 -8.66
C ALA A 19 -4.08 -5.79 -8.91
N VAL A 20 -4.30 -6.84 -8.12
CA VAL A 20 -5.51 -7.68 -8.18
C VAL A 20 -6.79 -6.84 -8.06
N ALA A 21 -6.78 -5.82 -7.20
CA ALA A 21 -7.92 -4.91 -7.03
C ALA A 21 -8.31 -4.19 -8.34
N GLY A 22 -7.32 -3.83 -9.17
CA GLY A 22 -7.56 -3.20 -10.46
C GLY A 22 -8.23 -4.15 -11.45
N LEU A 23 -7.74 -5.40 -11.54
CA LEU A 23 -8.31 -6.43 -12.42
C LEU A 23 -9.74 -6.79 -11.97
N LYS A 24 -9.95 -6.96 -10.66
CA LYS A 24 -11.27 -7.25 -10.09
C LYS A 24 -12.31 -6.19 -10.47
N ARG A 25 -11.96 -4.90 -10.32
CA ARG A 25 -12.86 -3.77 -10.65
C ARG A 25 -13.18 -3.65 -12.14
N GLN A 26 -12.38 -4.29 -13.00
CA GLN A 26 -12.59 -4.29 -14.45
C GLN A 26 -13.22 -5.60 -14.94
N GLY A 27 -13.51 -6.56 -14.05
CA GLY A 27 -14.05 -7.86 -14.44
C GLY A 27 -13.05 -8.74 -15.20
N LEU A 28 -11.74 -8.59 -14.91
CA LEU A 28 -10.64 -9.27 -15.62
C LEU A 28 -9.88 -10.25 -14.72
N LEU A 29 -10.58 -10.93 -13.80
CA LEU A 29 -9.94 -11.86 -12.87
C LEU A 29 -9.39 -13.11 -13.58
N GLU A 30 -10.02 -13.52 -14.68
CA GLU A 30 -9.61 -14.65 -15.53
C GLU A 30 -8.26 -14.42 -16.22
N LYS A 31 -7.78 -13.18 -16.29
CA LYS A 31 -6.45 -12.84 -16.82
C LYS A 31 -5.32 -13.05 -15.81
N ILE A 32 -5.64 -13.35 -14.53
CA ILE A 32 -4.63 -13.57 -13.49
C ILE A 32 -4.04 -14.97 -13.65
N THR A 33 -2.75 -15.04 -13.94
CA THR A 33 -1.99 -16.31 -13.99
C THR A 33 -1.45 -16.72 -12.62
N GLN A 34 -1.09 -15.74 -11.79
CA GLN A 34 -0.56 -15.96 -10.44
C GLN A 34 -0.86 -14.76 -9.54
N ILE A 35 -1.22 -15.02 -8.28
CA ILE A 35 -1.27 -14.01 -7.22
C ILE A 35 0.02 -14.12 -6.41
N LEU A 36 0.82 -13.06 -6.38
CA LEU A 36 2.05 -13.03 -5.61
C LEU A 36 1.73 -12.93 -4.11
N PRO A 37 2.28 -13.82 -3.26
CA PRO A 37 2.07 -13.74 -1.82
C PRO A 37 2.86 -12.57 -1.23
N LEU A 38 2.39 -12.02 -0.09
CA LEU A 38 3.00 -10.86 0.58
C LEU A 38 4.47 -11.07 0.95
N LYS A 39 4.92 -12.32 1.13
CA LYS A 39 6.33 -12.65 1.42
C LYS A 39 7.24 -12.45 0.20
N GLU A 40 6.69 -12.51 -1.01
CA GLU A 40 7.42 -12.38 -2.28
C GLU A 40 7.28 -10.97 -2.85
N CYS A 41 6.11 -10.34 -2.70
CA CYS A 41 5.85 -9.01 -3.21
C CYS A 41 5.01 -8.20 -2.22
N LEU A 42 5.67 -7.32 -1.46
CA LEU A 42 4.99 -6.38 -0.59
C LEU A 42 4.32 -5.29 -1.45
N PRO A 43 3.04 -4.94 -1.19
CA PRO A 43 2.31 -4.02 -2.06
C PRO A 43 2.79 -2.57 -1.91
N ALA A 44 2.46 -1.76 -2.92
CA ALA A 44 2.59 -0.32 -2.81
C ALA A 44 1.71 0.22 -1.68
N VAL A 45 2.14 1.36 -1.09
CA VAL A 45 1.40 2.08 -0.06
C VAL A 45 -0.04 2.34 -0.51
N ALA A 46 -1.01 1.97 0.33
CA ALA A 46 -2.44 2.09 0.11
C ALA A 46 -3.00 1.29 -1.09
N GLN A 47 -2.28 0.27 -1.60
CA GLN A 47 -2.73 -0.50 -2.75
C GLN A 47 -4.09 -1.17 -2.48
N GLY A 48 -5.03 -0.95 -3.40
CA GLY A 48 -6.37 -1.54 -3.34
C GLY A 48 -7.40 -0.69 -2.60
N ALA A 49 -6.99 0.35 -1.87
CA ALA A 49 -7.91 1.30 -1.28
C ALA A 49 -8.46 2.30 -2.30
N LEU A 50 -9.62 2.89 -2.00
CA LEU A 50 -10.14 4.08 -2.66
C LEU A 50 -10.19 5.20 -1.62
N GLY A 51 -9.61 6.35 -1.96
CA GLY A 51 -9.71 7.57 -1.16
C GLY A 51 -10.60 8.58 -1.88
N VAL A 52 -11.44 9.29 -1.12
CA VAL A 52 -12.22 10.42 -1.61
C VAL A 52 -11.63 11.69 -1.01
N GLN A 53 -11.42 12.70 -1.85
CA GLN A 53 -10.90 14.00 -1.42
C GLN A 53 -11.98 15.06 -1.60
N CYS A 54 -12.16 15.89 -0.57
CA CYS A 54 -13.05 17.04 -0.58
C CYS A 54 -12.33 18.24 0.08
N ARG A 55 -12.94 19.42 0.01
CA ARG A 55 -12.46 20.60 0.75
C ARG A 55 -12.72 20.41 2.23
N LYS A 56 -11.78 20.85 3.07
CA LYS A 56 -11.87 20.70 4.53
C LYS A 56 -13.07 21.43 5.15
N GLU A 57 -13.45 22.56 4.57
CA GLU A 57 -14.54 23.42 5.06
C GLU A 57 -15.92 23.04 4.47
N ASP A 58 -16.00 21.97 3.68
CA ASP A 58 -17.25 21.52 3.04
C ASP A 58 -17.95 20.49 3.95
N HIS A 59 -18.55 20.99 5.04
CA HIS A 59 -19.13 20.16 6.09
C HIS A 59 -20.29 19.28 5.59
N ASP A 60 -21.14 19.80 4.71
CA ASP A 60 -22.25 19.04 4.11
C ASP A 60 -21.73 17.82 3.34
N LEU A 61 -20.67 18.01 2.53
CA LEU A 61 -20.06 16.90 1.80
C LEU A 61 -19.34 15.93 2.75
N LEU A 62 -18.72 16.42 3.81
CA LEU A 62 -18.08 15.55 4.82
C LEU A 62 -19.10 14.63 5.52
N GLU A 63 -20.30 15.13 5.85
CA GLU A 63 -21.37 14.32 6.42
C GLU A 63 -21.84 13.22 5.46
N ILE A 64 -21.98 13.55 4.17
CA ILE A 64 -22.35 12.56 3.13
C ILE A 64 -21.27 11.49 2.96
N LEU A 65 -19.99 11.86 3.04
CA LEU A 65 -18.86 10.95 2.84
C LEU A 65 -18.56 10.10 4.08
N HIS A 66 -18.88 10.57 5.29
CA HIS A 66 -18.61 9.87 6.55
C HIS A 66 -19.01 8.39 6.55
N PRO A 67 -20.23 7.98 6.15
CA PRO A 67 -20.63 6.57 6.15
C PRO A 67 -19.88 5.68 5.15
N LEU A 68 -19.17 6.26 4.16
CA LEU A 68 -18.36 5.49 3.21
C LEU A 68 -17.01 5.07 3.80
N ASN A 69 -16.59 5.69 4.92
CA ASN A 69 -15.31 5.37 5.53
C ASN A 69 -15.34 4.00 6.20
N HIS A 70 -14.33 3.18 5.89
CA HIS A 70 -14.14 1.88 6.52
C HIS A 70 -13.00 1.98 7.56
N PRO A 71 -13.29 2.00 8.88
CA PRO A 71 -12.28 2.31 9.90
C PRO A 71 -11.04 1.41 9.90
N PRO A 72 -11.14 0.08 9.71
CA PRO A 72 -9.95 -0.79 9.63
C PRO A 72 -9.04 -0.42 8.46
N SER A 73 -9.61 -0.12 7.28
CA SER A 73 -8.83 0.31 6.12
C SER A 73 -8.23 1.69 6.34
N PHE A 74 -8.98 2.62 6.93
CA PHE A 74 -8.48 3.95 7.26
C PHE A 74 -7.24 3.88 8.15
N GLN A 75 -7.28 3.10 9.24
CA GLN A 75 -6.15 2.92 10.16
C GLN A 75 -4.94 2.29 9.46
N ALA A 76 -5.15 1.21 8.70
CA ALA A 76 -4.07 0.57 7.94
C ALA A 76 -3.39 1.55 6.97
N ILE A 77 -4.18 2.26 6.17
CA ILE A 77 -3.68 3.22 5.19
C ILE A 77 -2.97 4.39 5.87
N SER A 78 -3.49 4.90 6.99
CA SER A 78 -2.84 5.97 7.75
C SER A 78 -1.44 5.56 8.24
N CYS A 79 -1.28 4.31 8.70
CA CYS A 79 0.03 3.76 9.04
C CYS A 79 0.97 3.68 7.85
N GLU A 80 0.53 3.09 6.73
CA GLU A 80 1.34 2.95 5.52
C GLU A 80 1.76 4.32 4.94
N ARG A 81 0.84 5.29 4.93
CA ARG A 81 1.11 6.66 4.45
C ARG A 81 2.08 7.39 5.38
N ALA A 82 1.96 7.21 6.69
CA ALA A 82 2.88 7.81 7.65
C ALA A 82 4.31 7.30 7.46
N PHE A 83 4.48 6.00 7.20
CA PHE A 83 5.78 5.40 6.85
C PHE A 83 6.36 6.01 5.58
N MET A 84 5.60 6.03 4.48
CA MET A 84 6.06 6.61 3.21
C MET A 84 6.40 8.10 3.35
N LYS A 85 5.57 8.86 4.07
CA LYS A 85 5.79 10.30 4.30
C LYS A 85 7.07 10.56 5.09
N ALA A 86 7.35 9.74 6.12
CA ALA A 86 8.57 9.85 6.92
C ALA A 86 9.85 9.47 6.15
N LEU A 87 9.72 8.73 5.04
CA LEU A 87 10.80 8.44 4.10
C LEU A 87 10.91 9.46 2.96
N HIS A 88 10.07 10.50 2.94
CA HIS A 88 9.92 11.43 1.81
C HIS A 88 9.61 10.71 0.48
N GLY A 89 8.89 9.60 0.58
CA GLY A 89 8.53 8.72 -0.52
C GLY A 89 7.43 9.28 -1.44
N SER A 90 7.34 8.69 -2.63
CA SER A 90 6.28 8.94 -3.61
C SER A 90 5.93 7.67 -4.38
N CYS A 91 5.03 7.76 -5.36
CA CYS A 91 4.73 6.64 -6.26
C CYS A 91 5.91 6.19 -7.14
N ARG A 92 7.02 6.92 -7.14
CA ARG A 92 8.23 6.61 -7.92
C ARG A 92 9.38 6.10 -7.06
N THR A 93 9.24 6.12 -5.74
CA THR A 93 10.28 5.60 -4.84
C THR A 93 10.07 4.11 -4.61
N PRO A 94 11.14 3.30 -4.59
CA PRO A 94 11.09 1.87 -4.29
C PRO A 94 10.76 1.60 -2.82
N ILE A 95 9.50 1.87 -2.45
CA ILE A 95 8.97 1.74 -1.10
C ILE A 95 7.70 0.90 -1.17
N ALA A 96 7.61 -0.12 -0.32
CA ALA A 96 6.42 -0.93 -0.14
C ALA A 96 5.97 -0.87 1.33
N ALA A 97 4.67 -0.96 1.55
CA ALA A 97 4.08 -0.90 2.88
C ALA A 97 2.75 -1.63 2.90
N HIS A 98 2.53 -2.43 3.94
CA HIS A 98 1.29 -3.13 4.16
C HIS A 98 0.98 -3.20 5.65
N ALA A 99 -0.14 -2.60 6.04
CA ALA A 99 -0.70 -2.67 7.37
C ALA A 99 -2.00 -3.49 7.35
N ILE A 100 -2.22 -4.27 8.40
CA ILE A 100 -3.47 -5.01 8.58
C ILE A 100 -3.92 -4.94 10.02
N LEU A 101 -5.20 -4.65 10.22
CA LEU A 101 -5.86 -4.77 11.51
C LEU A 101 -6.27 -6.23 11.73
N LYS A 102 -5.84 -6.83 12.85
CA LYS A 102 -6.29 -8.15 13.29
C LYS A 102 -6.65 -8.09 14.78
N GLY A 103 -7.93 -8.28 15.08
CA GLY A 103 -8.45 -8.05 16.44
C GLY A 103 -8.18 -6.61 16.86
N GLU A 104 -7.55 -6.45 18.02
CA GLU A 104 -7.24 -5.14 18.62
C GLU A 104 -5.86 -4.59 18.22
N SER A 105 -5.18 -5.24 17.28
CA SER A 105 -3.80 -4.92 16.93
C SER A 105 -3.63 -4.56 15.46
N LEU A 106 -2.85 -3.52 15.22
CA LEU A 106 -2.37 -3.16 13.90
C LEU A 106 -1.00 -3.80 13.67
N TYR A 107 -0.86 -4.55 12.58
CA TYR A 107 0.39 -5.19 12.16
C TYR A 107 0.90 -4.50 10.90
N PHE A 108 2.13 -4.01 10.94
CA PHE A 108 2.76 -3.28 9.85
C PHE A 108 3.96 -4.05 9.30
N LYS A 109 4.12 -4.05 7.98
CA LYS A 109 5.34 -4.42 7.27
C LYS A 109 5.71 -3.34 6.28
N GLY A 110 6.98 -2.97 6.23
CA GLY A 110 7.53 -2.02 5.28
C GLY A 110 8.78 -2.58 4.60
N MET A 111 9.09 -2.05 3.42
CA MET A 111 10.32 -2.35 2.69
C MET A 111 10.81 -1.12 1.93
N ILE A 112 12.14 -0.96 1.88
CA ILE A 112 12.83 -0.05 0.96
C ILE A 112 13.90 -0.84 0.18
N CYS A 113 14.21 -0.41 -1.04
CA CYS A 113 15.39 -0.87 -1.76
C CYS A 113 15.99 0.25 -2.61
N GLU A 114 17.13 0.03 -3.23
CA GLU A 114 17.67 0.92 -4.25
C GLU A 114 16.93 0.75 -5.58
N PRO A 115 16.97 1.73 -6.50
CA PRO A 115 16.26 1.63 -7.79
C PRO A 115 16.69 0.46 -8.68
N ASP A 116 17.91 -0.04 -8.49
CA ASP A 116 18.45 -1.22 -9.17
C ASP A 116 18.03 -2.55 -8.50
N GLY A 117 17.28 -2.48 -7.39
CA GLY A 117 16.82 -3.63 -6.62
C GLY A 117 17.80 -4.10 -5.54
N ASN A 118 18.98 -3.48 -5.42
CA ASN A 118 19.94 -3.81 -4.38
C ASN A 118 19.52 -3.25 -3.02
N ASN A 119 20.25 -3.67 -1.98
CA ASN A 119 20.10 -3.15 -0.61
C ASN A 119 18.64 -3.16 -0.13
N MET A 120 17.94 -4.27 -0.37
CA MET A 120 16.56 -4.45 0.06
C MET A 120 16.49 -4.67 1.57
N ARG A 121 15.69 -3.85 2.25
CA ARG A 121 15.59 -3.81 3.71
C ARG A 121 14.14 -3.85 4.12
N PHE A 122 13.83 -4.69 5.11
CA PHE A 122 12.49 -4.93 5.60
C PHE A 122 12.36 -4.49 7.04
N VAL A 123 11.18 -4.02 7.42
CA VAL A 123 10.83 -3.72 8.80
C VAL A 123 9.44 -4.25 9.11
N SER A 124 9.24 -4.70 10.34
CA SER A 124 7.92 -5.03 10.88
C SER A 124 7.71 -4.26 12.16
N HIS A 125 6.48 -3.79 12.39
CA HIS A 125 6.10 -3.13 13.63
C HIS A 125 4.65 -3.48 14.00
N LYS A 126 4.29 -3.26 15.26
CA LYS A 126 2.95 -3.52 15.80
C LYS A 126 2.56 -2.41 16.75
N GLY A 127 1.29 -2.05 16.77
CA GLY A 127 0.75 -1.12 17.76
C GLY A 127 -0.76 -1.15 17.82
N LEU A 128 -1.31 -0.18 18.55
CA LEU A 128 -2.75 0.03 18.62
C LEU A 128 -3.25 0.71 17.33
N PRO A 129 -4.50 0.46 16.92
CA PRO A 129 -5.05 1.07 15.71
C PRO A 129 -5.22 2.58 15.83
N SER A 130 -5.46 3.08 17.06
CA SER A 130 -5.47 4.50 17.40
C SER A 130 -4.11 5.19 17.22
N GLU A 131 -3.02 4.41 17.20
CA GLU A 131 -1.65 4.89 17.04
C GLU A 131 -1.10 4.63 15.63
N ALA A 132 -1.95 4.33 14.65
CA ALA A 132 -1.53 3.92 13.29
C ALA A 132 -0.43 4.79 12.68
N GLU A 133 -0.57 6.12 12.72
CA GLU A 133 0.45 7.03 12.17
C GLU A 133 1.77 7.01 12.96
N LYS A 134 1.71 6.77 14.28
CA LYS A 134 2.89 6.62 15.12
C LYS A 134 3.63 5.33 14.77
N VAL A 135 2.91 4.20 14.63
CA VAL A 135 3.48 2.92 14.17
C VAL A 135 4.21 3.09 12.84
N GLY A 136 3.59 3.75 11.86
CA GLY A 136 4.22 3.99 10.56
C GLY A 136 5.50 4.84 10.65
N ARG A 137 5.52 5.87 11.50
CA ARG A 137 6.71 6.72 11.71
C ARG A 137 7.83 5.99 12.43
N GLU A 138 7.52 5.27 13.51
CA GLU A 138 8.51 4.52 14.30
C GLU A 138 9.16 3.39 13.48
N ALA A 139 8.42 2.79 12.55
CA ALA A 139 8.99 1.80 11.64
C ALA A 139 10.14 2.35 10.78
N VAL A 140 10.18 3.66 10.49
CA VAL A 140 11.32 4.27 9.80
C VAL A 140 12.55 4.33 10.71
N THR A 141 12.37 4.59 12.00
CA THR A 141 13.47 4.59 12.98
C THR A 141 14.06 3.20 13.12
N LEU A 142 13.22 2.18 13.29
CA LEU A 142 13.65 0.77 13.34
C LEU A 142 14.38 0.34 12.06
N LEU A 143 13.90 0.81 10.91
CA LEU A 143 14.55 0.59 9.63
C LEU A 143 15.91 1.30 9.56
N LYS A 144 16.13 2.43 10.22
CA LYS A 144 17.45 3.09 10.26
C LYS A 144 18.41 2.43 11.25
N GLU A 145 17.92 1.94 12.38
CA GLU A 145 18.73 1.31 13.43
C GLU A 145 19.26 -0.07 13.02
N SER A 146 18.62 -0.73 12.06
CA SER A 146 19.11 -1.97 11.43
C SER A 146 20.33 -1.73 10.51
N HIS A 147 21.15 -0.70 10.78
CA HIS A 147 22.40 -0.32 10.09
C HIS A 147 23.62 -0.33 11.02
N VAL A 148 23.52 -0.91 12.22
CA VAL A 148 24.67 -1.21 13.09
C VAL A 148 24.92 -2.70 13.11
#